data_AF-A0A3D4CLM1-F1
#
_entry.id   AF-A0A3D4CLM1-F1
#
_cell.length_a   1.000
_cell.length_b   1.000
_cell.length_c   1.000
_cell.angle_alpha   90.00
_cell.angle_beta   90.00
_cell.angle_gamma   90.00
#
_symmetry.space_group_name_H-M   'P 1'
#
loop_
_entity.id
_entity.type
_entity.pdbx_description
1 polymer ?
#
loop_
_entity_poly.entity_id
_entity_poly.type
_entity_poly.pdbx_seq_one_letter_code
_entity_poly.pdbx_strand_id
1 'polypeptide(L)'
;MGENMEKLSPNRVEFNAERERLKCDLEILESTEGFALLSKRQKKIIRVSLFLQARAERDMDPSHRNDPWHYDWHKRRGLRPRYSGSLEHIKRWYCHASVAAIENQDLSSFRPQDCPKEFFDAAYLAIHQEFELKKAVEFFGFPCVVHVSTELGNSYGETTKFHTFLALGHGPEGQIVVWEKKRIQLPYRVISLSQVYGDYPHAHYWGFRKLRPSA
;
A
#
# COMPACT_ATOMS: atom_id res chain seq x y z
N MET A 1 10.81 42.42 27.71
CA MET A 1 9.89 41.27 27.64
C MET A 1 10.51 40.29 26.64
N GLY A 2 11.20 39.27 27.15
CA GLY A 2 11.89 38.29 26.31
C GLY A 2 10.90 37.24 25.84
N GLU A 3 10.69 37.16 24.53
CA GLU A 3 9.99 36.05 23.92
C GLU A 3 10.84 34.78 24.08
N ASN A 4 10.38 33.89 24.96
CA ASN A 4 10.83 32.50 24.99
C ASN A 4 10.39 31.83 23.68
N MET A 5 11.23 31.92 22.66
CA MET A 5 11.19 31.01 21.52
C MET A 5 11.55 29.62 22.05
N GLU A 6 10.55 28.89 22.53
CA GLU A 6 10.69 27.47 22.82
C GLU A 6 11.22 26.79 21.56
N LYS A 7 12.49 26.41 21.60
CA LYS A 7 13.11 25.57 20.58
C LYS A 7 12.36 24.24 20.59
N LEU A 8 11.35 24.12 19.73
CA LEU A 8 10.69 22.86 19.41
C LEU A 8 11.79 21.86 19.07
N SER A 9 11.92 20.80 19.87
CA SER A 9 12.92 19.78 19.59
C SER A 9 12.58 19.17 18.22
N PRO A 10 13.58 18.90 17.36
CA PRO A 10 13.35 18.29 16.04
C PRO A 10 12.50 17.02 16.13
N ASN A 11 12.73 16.23 17.19
CA ASN A 11 11.97 15.03 17.51
C ASN A 11 10.45 15.26 17.72
N ARG A 12 10.02 16.44 18.18
CA ARG A 12 8.60 16.77 18.43
C ARG A 12 7.88 17.18 17.13
N VAL A 13 8.60 17.80 16.20
CA VAL A 13 8.08 18.24 14.90
C VAL A 13 7.89 17.05 13.96
N GLU A 14 8.88 16.15 13.89
CA GLU A 14 8.82 14.94 13.05
C GLU A 14 7.75 13.94 13.52
N PHE A 15 7.58 13.79 14.84
CA PHE A 15 6.54 12.94 15.43
C PHE A 15 5.12 13.42 15.10
N ASN A 16 4.91 14.74 15.03
CA ASN A 16 3.62 15.30 14.64
C ASN A 16 3.36 15.06 13.15
N ALA A 17 4.37 15.20 12.28
CA ALA A 17 4.20 14.95 10.84
C ALA A 17 3.86 13.50 10.49
N GLU A 18 4.41 12.51 11.20
CA GLU A 18 4.05 11.08 11.06
C GLU A 18 2.58 10.85 11.42
N ARG A 19 2.15 11.35 12.59
CA ARG A 19 0.78 11.14 13.10
C ARG A 19 -0.25 11.83 12.23
N GLU A 20 0.03 13.05 11.79
CA GLU A 20 -0.86 13.77 10.88
C GLU A 20 -0.95 13.05 9.53
N ARG A 21 0.15 12.51 8.99
CA ARG A 21 0.10 11.73 7.75
C ARG A 21 -0.76 10.48 7.89
N LEU A 22 -0.55 9.70 8.96
CA LEU A 22 -1.38 8.52 9.24
C LEU A 22 -2.85 8.89 9.36
N LYS A 23 -3.15 10.01 10.02
CA LYS A 23 -4.52 10.52 10.15
C LYS A 23 -5.10 10.88 8.79
N CYS A 24 -4.39 11.65 7.96
CA CYS A 24 -4.84 12.01 6.61
C CYS A 24 -5.04 10.76 5.72
N ASP A 25 -4.10 9.81 5.73
CA ASP A 25 -4.22 8.57 4.96
C ASP A 25 -5.48 7.79 5.37
N LEU A 26 -5.79 7.72 6.67
CA LEU A 26 -6.98 7.06 7.18
C LEU A 26 -8.26 7.82 6.84
N GLU A 27 -8.27 9.14 6.93
CA GLU A 27 -9.43 9.98 6.55
C GLU A 27 -9.75 9.83 5.06
N ILE A 28 -8.72 9.81 4.20
CA ILE A 28 -8.87 9.55 2.77
C ILE A 28 -9.49 8.19 2.54
N LEU A 29 -8.95 7.13 3.15
CA LEU A 29 -9.50 5.78 3.02
C LEU A 29 -10.94 5.68 3.53
N GLU A 30 -11.25 6.30 4.67
CA GLU A 30 -12.57 6.25 5.28
C GLU A 30 -13.64 6.99 4.47
N SER A 31 -13.22 7.93 3.61
CA SER A 31 -14.11 8.65 2.68
C SER A 31 -14.52 7.83 1.45
N THR A 32 -13.84 6.71 1.15
CA THR A 32 -14.10 5.95 -0.08
C THR A 32 -15.22 4.92 0.08
N GLU A 33 -15.99 4.71 -0.99
CA GLU A 33 -17.12 3.78 -1.03
C GLU A 33 -16.73 2.32 -0.80
N GLY A 34 -15.59 1.88 -1.35
CA GLY A 34 -15.09 0.51 -1.19
C GLY A 34 -14.55 0.24 0.20
N PHE A 35 -14.01 1.24 0.91
CA PHE A 35 -13.59 1.05 2.30
C PHE A 35 -14.79 0.78 3.19
N ALA A 36 -15.93 1.46 2.95
CA ALA A 36 -17.15 1.24 3.72
C ALA A 36 -17.64 -0.22 3.65
N LEU A 37 -17.46 -0.87 2.49
CA LEU A 37 -17.85 -2.27 2.23
C LEU A 37 -16.94 -3.32 2.88
N LEU A 38 -15.74 -2.94 3.33
CA LEU A 38 -14.83 -3.87 3.99
C LEU A 38 -15.36 -4.33 5.36
N SER A 39 -15.07 -5.58 5.70
CA SER A 39 -15.36 -6.12 7.03
C SER A 39 -14.54 -5.38 8.11
N LYS A 40 -15.00 -5.45 9.37
CA LYS A 40 -14.25 -4.85 10.51
C LYS A 40 -12.80 -5.36 10.57
N ARG A 41 -12.55 -6.63 10.25
CA ARG A 41 -11.21 -7.23 10.30
C ARG A 41 -10.36 -6.81 9.11
N GLN A 42 -10.94 -6.69 7.91
CA GLN A 42 -10.29 -6.12 6.73
C GLN A 42 -9.86 -4.67 6.96
N LYS A 43 -10.77 -3.83 7.49
CA LYS A 43 -10.45 -2.43 7.89
C LYS A 43 -9.31 -2.39 8.91
N LYS A 44 -9.31 -3.30 9.89
CA LYS A 44 -8.25 -3.40 10.90
C LYS A 44 -6.90 -3.73 10.28
N ILE A 45 -6.83 -4.62 9.28
CA ILE A 45 -5.59 -4.95 8.57
C ILE A 45 -4.98 -3.72 7.91
N ILE A 46 -5.78 -2.97 7.16
CA ILE A 46 -5.33 -1.74 6.50
C ILE A 46 -4.82 -0.73 7.55
N ARG A 47 -5.60 -0.47 8.60
CA ARG A 47 -5.20 0.46 9.68
C ARG A 47 -3.90 0.05 10.37
N VAL A 48 -3.76 -1.23 10.70
CA VAL A 48 -2.54 -1.75 11.34
C VAL A 48 -1.35 -1.66 10.39
N SER A 49 -1.53 -1.93 9.09
CA SER A 49 -0.44 -1.82 8.11
C SER A 49 0.12 -0.39 8.02
N LEU A 50 -0.75 0.63 8.02
CA LEU A 50 -0.34 2.03 7.99
C LEU A 50 0.29 2.46 9.32
N PHE A 51 -0.19 1.95 10.44
CA PHE A 51 0.44 2.19 11.74
C PHE A 51 1.83 1.55 11.85
N LEU A 52 2.00 0.33 11.34
CA LEU A 52 3.31 -0.33 11.26
C LEU A 52 4.25 0.45 10.35
N GLN A 53 3.75 0.95 9.22
CA GLN A 53 4.49 1.81 8.30
C GLN A 53 5.00 3.08 8.97
N ALA A 54 4.10 3.79 9.68
CA ALA A 54 4.41 5.01 10.42
C ALA A 54 5.49 4.75 11.48
N ARG A 55 5.34 3.67 12.27
CA ARG A 55 6.34 3.26 13.25
C ARG A 55 7.69 2.88 12.63
N ALA A 56 7.69 2.23 11.47
CA ALA A 56 8.93 1.84 10.80
C ALA A 56 9.71 3.05 10.27
N GLU A 57 9.02 4.14 9.88
CA GLU A 57 9.62 5.36 9.34
C GLU A 57 10.05 6.38 10.40
N ARG A 58 9.63 6.23 11.66
CA ARG A 58 9.85 7.25 12.71
C ARG A 58 11.31 7.66 12.91
N ASP A 59 12.23 6.72 12.79
CA ASP A 59 13.68 6.97 12.94
C ASP A 59 14.42 6.79 11.61
N MET A 60 13.70 6.90 10.48
CA MET A 60 14.26 6.82 9.13
C MET A 60 14.36 8.21 8.53
N ASP A 61 15.37 8.40 7.69
CA ASP A 61 15.56 9.67 6.99
C ASP A 61 14.48 9.86 5.90
N PRO A 62 13.58 10.85 6.06
CA PRO A 62 12.45 11.04 5.16
C PRO A 62 12.85 11.47 3.75
N SER A 63 14.06 12.05 3.59
CA SER A 63 14.55 12.51 2.27
C SER A 63 14.84 11.35 1.31
N HIS A 64 14.86 10.12 1.80
CA HIS A 64 15.20 8.93 1.02
C HIS A 64 14.10 7.87 1.03
N ARG A 65 12.84 8.26 1.26
CA ARG A 65 11.68 7.35 1.33
C ARG A 65 11.47 6.46 0.10
N ASN A 66 12.02 6.87 -1.04
CA ASN A 66 11.93 6.14 -2.30
C ASN A 66 13.17 5.30 -2.62
N ASP A 67 14.21 5.34 -1.79
CA ASP A 67 15.39 4.51 -1.99
C ASP A 67 15.05 3.04 -1.76
N PRO A 68 15.57 2.11 -2.59
CA PRO A 68 15.49 0.67 -2.30
C PRO A 68 16.08 0.30 -0.93
N TRP A 69 17.00 1.13 -0.44
CA TRP A 69 17.72 0.97 0.82
C TRP A 69 17.14 1.82 1.96
N HIS A 70 15.96 2.42 1.79
CA HIS A 70 15.37 3.33 2.78
C HIS A 70 15.31 2.72 4.20
N TYR A 71 15.04 1.41 4.28
CA TYR A 71 14.95 0.67 5.55
C TYR A 71 16.26 -0.04 5.96
N ASP A 72 17.36 0.18 5.23
CA ASP A 72 18.69 -0.33 5.57
C ASP A 72 19.43 0.67 6.47
N TRP A 73 19.04 0.70 7.74
CA TRP A 73 19.58 1.62 8.75
C TRP A 73 21.08 1.46 8.98
N HIS A 74 21.67 0.28 8.70
CA HIS A 74 23.10 0.05 8.84
C HIS A 74 23.94 0.90 7.86
N LYS A 75 23.34 1.32 6.75
CA LYS A 75 24.01 2.18 5.75
C LYS A 75 23.99 3.66 6.11
N ARG A 76 23.41 4.05 7.25
CA ARG A 76 23.30 5.45 7.69
C ARG A 76 23.76 5.61 9.13
N ARG A 77 24.89 6.30 9.34
CA ARG A 77 25.44 6.55 10.68
C ARG A 77 24.42 7.31 11.53
N GLY A 78 24.10 6.78 12.71
CA GLY A 78 23.31 7.47 13.74
C GLY A 78 21.82 7.12 13.80
N LEU A 79 21.29 6.35 12.84
CA LEU A 79 19.89 5.92 12.86
C LEU A 79 19.80 4.47 13.36
N ARG A 80 19.08 4.24 14.47
CA ARG A 80 18.74 2.90 14.97
C ARG A 80 17.22 2.81 15.10
N PRO A 81 16.57 1.85 14.44
CA PRO A 81 15.12 1.73 14.48
C PRO A 81 14.65 1.40 15.90
N ARG A 82 13.86 2.29 16.50
CA ARG A 82 13.20 2.03 17.80
C ARG A 82 12.18 0.90 17.72
N TYR A 83 11.61 0.67 16.54
CA TYR A 83 10.57 -0.33 16.31
C TYR A 83 11.00 -1.38 15.30
N SER A 84 12.01 -2.18 15.68
CA SER A 84 12.57 -3.25 14.85
C SER A 84 11.52 -4.24 14.34
N GLY A 85 10.50 -4.59 15.14
CA GLY A 85 9.41 -5.47 14.71
C GLY A 85 8.55 -4.88 13.59
N SER A 86 8.26 -3.58 13.64
CA SER A 86 7.53 -2.88 12.57
C SER A 86 8.39 -2.81 11.30
N LEU A 87 9.67 -2.50 11.45
CA LEU A 87 10.62 -2.50 10.34
C LEU A 87 10.69 -3.88 9.66
N GLU A 88 10.78 -4.95 10.45
CA GLU A 88 10.89 -6.31 9.94
C GLU A 88 9.61 -6.74 9.20
N HIS A 89 8.43 -6.31 9.69
CA HIS A 89 7.17 -6.48 8.97
C HIS A 89 7.24 -5.84 7.58
N ILE A 90 7.61 -4.56 7.50
CA ILE A 90 7.73 -3.82 6.22
C ILE A 90 8.70 -4.50 5.26
N LYS A 91 9.82 -5.02 5.77
CA LYS A 91 10.86 -5.69 4.98
C LYS A 91 10.41 -7.05 4.43
N ARG A 92 9.63 -7.81 5.19
CA ARG A 92 9.20 -9.17 4.82
C ARG A 92 7.95 -9.21 3.93
N TRP A 93 7.04 -8.27 4.13
CA TRP A 93 5.77 -8.25 3.41
C TRP A 93 5.91 -7.65 2.02
N TYR A 94 5.14 -8.17 1.07
CA TYR A 94 5.12 -7.73 -0.31
C TYR A 94 3.67 -7.49 -0.79
N CYS A 95 3.51 -6.98 -2.01
CA CYS A 95 2.25 -6.49 -2.56
C CYS A 95 1.15 -7.56 -2.58
N HIS A 96 1.40 -8.72 -3.18
CA HIS A 96 0.40 -9.79 -3.30
C HIS A 96 -0.04 -10.31 -1.94
N ALA A 97 0.91 -10.64 -1.07
CA ALA A 97 0.60 -11.09 0.29
C ALA A 97 -0.17 -10.05 1.12
N SER A 98 0.09 -8.77 0.91
CA SER A 98 -0.65 -7.71 1.62
C SER A 98 -2.13 -7.70 1.26
N VAL A 99 -2.47 -7.91 -0.01
CA VAL A 99 -3.87 -8.02 -0.45
C VAL A 99 -4.46 -9.39 -0.06
N ALA A 100 -3.71 -10.49 -0.21
CA ALA A 100 -4.15 -11.81 0.23
C ALA A 100 -4.46 -11.85 1.73
N ALA A 101 -3.70 -11.14 2.55
CA ALA A 101 -3.98 -11.02 3.99
C ALA A 101 -5.31 -10.34 4.29
N ILE A 102 -5.76 -9.39 3.45
CA ILE A 102 -7.12 -8.81 3.56
C ILE A 102 -8.17 -9.89 3.29
N GLU A 103 -7.99 -10.72 2.25
CA GLU A 103 -8.93 -11.78 1.88
C GLU A 103 -9.00 -12.87 2.95
N ASN A 104 -7.83 -13.30 3.43
CA ASN A 104 -7.69 -14.34 4.46
C ASN A 104 -7.85 -13.81 5.89
N GLN A 105 -8.02 -12.50 6.03
CA GLN A 105 -8.09 -11.79 7.31
C GLN A 105 -6.89 -12.08 8.24
N ASP A 106 -5.70 -12.28 7.66
CA ASP A 106 -4.46 -12.57 8.38
C ASP A 106 -3.72 -11.28 8.80
N LEU A 107 -3.22 -11.28 10.03
CA LEU A 107 -2.44 -10.20 10.64
C LEU A 107 -1.12 -10.72 11.22
N SER A 108 -0.66 -11.88 10.74
CA SER A 108 0.56 -12.52 11.23
C SER A 108 1.78 -11.60 11.11
N SER A 109 2.68 -11.70 12.08
CA SER A 109 3.95 -10.97 12.06
C SER A 109 5.03 -11.69 11.24
N PHE A 110 4.73 -12.87 10.73
CA PHE A 110 5.65 -13.68 9.95
C PHE A 110 5.64 -13.27 8.48
N ARG A 111 6.68 -13.67 7.74
CA ARG A 111 6.67 -13.51 6.29
C ARG A 111 5.53 -14.39 5.73
N PRO A 112 4.57 -13.82 4.99
CA PRO A 112 3.54 -14.61 4.34
C PRO A 112 4.14 -15.60 3.34
N GLN A 113 3.49 -16.74 3.17
CA GLN A 113 3.80 -17.66 2.09
C GLN A 113 3.44 -17.05 0.73
N ASP A 114 4.05 -17.59 -0.33
CA ASP A 114 3.75 -17.22 -1.70
C ASP A 114 2.26 -17.44 -2.01
N CYS A 115 1.69 -16.56 -2.84
CA CYS A 115 0.27 -16.61 -3.12
C CYS A 115 -0.02 -17.78 -4.08
N PRO A 116 -1.05 -18.60 -3.82
CA PRO A 116 -1.40 -19.69 -4.72
C PRO A 116 -1.88 -19.12 -6.07
N LYS A 117 -1.77 -19.89 -7.15
CA LYS A 117 -2.05 -19.40 -8.52
C LYS A 117 -3.45 -18.78 -8.63
N GLU A 118 -4.42 -19.37 -7.95
CA GLU A 118 -5.82 -18.96 -7.91
C GLU A 118 -6.00 -17.55 -7.38
N PHE A 119 -5.09 -17.03 -6.54
CA PHE A 119 -5.12 -15.64 -6.07
C PHE A 119 -5.11 -14.63 -7.23
N PHE A 120 -4.46 -15.00 -8.33
CA PHE A 120 -4.26 -14.19 -9.53
C PHE A 120 -5.37 -14.37 -10.58
N ASP A 121 -6.40 -15.17 -10.31
CA ASP A 121 -7.55 -15.35 -11.20
C ASP A 121 -8.37 -14.05 -11.25
N ALA A 122 -8.32 -13.38 -12.39
CA ALA A 122 -8.95 -12.09 -12.64
C ALA A 122 -9.28 -11.93 -14.13
N ALA A 123 -10.07 -10.91 -14.47
CA ALA A 123 -10.28 -10.53 -15.86
C ALA A 123 -9.12 -9.63 -16.31
N TYR A 124 -8.24 -10.15 -17.18
CA TYR A 124 -7.08 -9.41 -17.68
C TYR A 124 -7.41 -8.66 -18.95
N LEU A 125 -7.13 -7.35 -18.95
CA LEU A 125 -7.30 -6.47 -20.10
C LEU A 125 -5.96 -5.87 -20.49
N ALA A 126 -5.73 -5.71 -21.80
CA ALA A 126 -4.65 -4.88 -22.31
C ALA A 126 -5.04 -3.41 -22.13
N ILE A 127 -4.21 -2.64 -21.44
CA ILE A 127 -4.48 -1.22 -21.17
C ILE A 127 -3.23 -0.42 -21.48
N HIS A 128 -3.37 0.55 -22.37
CA HIS A 128 -2.28 1.39 -22.84
C HIS A 128 -2.43 2.85 -22.45
N GLN A 129 -3.59 3.23 -21.91
CA GLN A 129 -3.87 4.60 -21.50
C GLN A 129 -4.48 4.64 -20.10
N GLU A 130 -4.08 5.63 -19.30
CA GLU A 130 -4.53 5.78 -17.91
C GLU A 130 -6.07 5.85 -17.78
N PHE A 131 -6.75 6.51 -18.71
CA PHE A 131 -8.21 6.65 -18.65
C PHE A 131 -8.93 5.29 -18.80
N GLU A 132 -8.35 4.34 -19.55
CA GLU A 132 -8.90 2.99 -19.70
C GLU A 132 -8.79 2.22 -18.39
N LEU A 133 -7.68 2.42 -17.66
CA LEU A 133 -7.48 1.84 -16.34
C LEU A 133 -8.54 2.34 -15.35
N LYS A 134 -8.82 3.66 -15.34
CA LYS A 134 -9.88 4.24 -14.50
C LYS A 134 -11.24 3.62 -14.81
N LYS A 135 -11.64 3.61 -16.09
CA LYS A 135 -12.90 3.02 -16.54
C LYS A 135 -13.02 1.54 -16.18
N ALA A 136 -11.94 0.76 -16.32
CA ALA A 136 -11.94 -0.65 -15.95
C ALA A 136 -12.16 -0.82 -14.45
N VAL A 137 -11.41 -0.11 -13.60
CA VAL A 137 -11.58 -0.19 -12.15
C VAL A 137 -13.00 0.15 -11.72
N GLU A 138 -13.59 1.22 -12.28
CA GLU A 138 -14.98 1.62 -12.02
C GLU A 138 -15.98 0.55 -12.48
N PHE A 139 -15.77 -0.06 -13.65
CA PHE A 139 -16.63 -1.11 -14.19
C PHE A 139 -16.66 -2.36 -13.28
N PHE A 140 -15.51 -2.79 -12.76
CA PHE A 140 -15.46 -3.93 -11.82
C PHE A 140 -16.02 -3.57 -10.43
N GLY A 141 -15.99 -2.29 -10.08
CA GLY A 141 -16.54 -1.73 -8.85
C GLY A 141 -15.65 -1.93 -7.63
N PHE A 142 -15.88 -1.10 -6.61
CA PHE A 142 -15.08 -1.08 -5.38
C PHE A 142 -15.63 -2.02 -4.29
N PRO A 143 -14.78 -2.60 -3.42
CA PRO A 143 -13.32 -2.62 -3.51
C PRO A 143 -12.83 -3.55 -4.64
N CYS A 144 -11.91 -3.04 -5.47
CA CYS A 144 -11.37 -3.75 -6.63
C CYS A 144 -9.92 -4.17 -6.38
N VAL A 145 -9.64 -5.46 -6.51
CA VAL A 145 -8.28 -5.98 -6.53
C VAL A 145 -7.76 -5.88 -7.96
N VAL A 146 -6.58 -5.28 -8.11
CA VAL A 146 -5.94 -5.09 -9.41
C VAL A 146 -4.56 -5.74 -9.40
N HIS A 147 -4.29 -6.55 -10.42
CA HIS A 147 -3.00 -7.18 -10.68
C HIS A 147 -2.31 -6.49 -11.86
N VAL A 148 -1.04 -6.14 -11.70
CA VAL A 148 -0.22 -5.55 -12.77
C VAL A 148 0.64 -6.64 -13.42
N SER A 149 0.59 -6.78 -14.74
CA SER A 149 1.22 -7.89 -15.46
C SER A 149 1.84 -7.49 -16.79
N THR A 150 2.84 -8.25 -17.23
CA THR A 150 3.40 -8.22 -18.59
C THR A 150 2.75 -9.24 -19.51
N GLU A 151 1.86 -10.10 -18.99
CA GLU A 151 1.20 -11.15 -19.77
C GLU A 151 -0.32 -11.11 -19.61
N LEU A 152 -1.01 -11.50 -20.67
CA LEU A 152 -2.45 -11.69 -20.65
C LEU A 152 -2.79 -12.95 -19.84
N GLY A 153 -3.67 -12.80 -18.84
CA GLY A 153 -4.14 -13.91 -18.02
C GLY A 153 -3.23 -14.24 -16.83
N ASN A 154 -3.50 -15.37 -16.18
CA ASN A 154 -2.83 -15.85 -14.96
C ASN A 154 -1.88 -17.03 -15.22
N SER A 155 -1.38 -17.19 -16.45
CA SER A 155 -0.69 -18.40 -16.94
C SER A 155 0.36 -18.98 -15.97
N TYR A 156 1.22 -18.12 -15.43
CA TYR A 156 2.29 -18.52 -14.49
C TYR A 156 2.12 -17.96 -13.07
N GLY A 157 0.90 -17.60 -12.67
CA GLY A 157 0.60 -17.08 -11.32
C GLY A 157 1.48 -15.88 -10.95
N GLU A 158 2.06 -15.90 -9.76
CA GLU A 158 2.86 -14.81 -9.18
C GLU A 158 4.04 -14.36 -10.07
N THR A 159 4.68 -15.29 -10.79
CA THR A 159 5.90 -15.00 -11.56
C THR A 159 5.73 -13.96 -12.68
N THR A 160 4.49 -13.73 -13.13
CA THR A 160 4.15 -12.78 -14.20
C THR A 160 3.43 -11.55 -13.69
N LYS A 161 3.28 -11.43 -12.37
CA LYS A 161 2.49 -10.38 -11.71
C LYS A 161 3.47 -9.55 -10.88
N PHE A 162 3.67 -8.31 -11.28
CA PHE A 162 4.65 -7.43 -10.63
C PHE A 162 4.10 -6.77 -9.39
N HIS A 163 2.78 -6.62 -9.35
CA HIS A 163 2.11 -5.88 -8.30
C HIS A 163 0.67 -6.32 -8.12
N THR A 164 0.18 -6.23 -6.88
CA THR A 164 -1.24 -6.28 -6.57
C THR A 164 -1.57 -5.15 -5.60
N PHE A 165 -2.67 -4.45 -5.86
CA PHE A 165 -3.18 -3.40 -4.98
C PHE A 165 -4.70 -3.45 -4.86
N LEU A 166 -5.23 -2.66 -3.93
CA LEU A 166 -6.65 -2.54 -3.67
C LEU A 166 -7.11 -1.11 -4.00
N ALA A 167 -7.88 -0.97 -5.08
CA ALA A 167 -8.59 0.27 -5.37
C ALA A 167 -9.87 0.33 -4.53
N LEU A 168 -10.05 1.42 -3.79
CA LEU A 168 -11.03 1.52 -2.73
C LEU A 168 -12.16 2.51 -3.02
N GLY A 169 -12.09 3.29 -4.10
CA GLY A 169 -13.15 4.23 -4.46
C GLY A 169 -12.63 5.61 -4.73
N HIS A 170 -13.54 6.57 -4.82
CA HIS A 170 -13.21 7.96 -5.07
C HIS A 170 -12.85 8.67 -3.77
N GLY A 171 -11.75 9.41 -3.80
CA GLY A 171 -11.36 10.32 -2.73
C GLY A 171 -12.09 11.66 -2.82
N PRO A 172 -11.80 12.59 -1.89
CA PRO A 172 -12.47 13.89 -1.81
C PRO A 172 -12.32 14.76 -3.06
N GLU A 173 -11.27 14.56 -3.86
CA GLU A 173 -10.99 15.32 -5.09
C GLU A 173 -11.43 14.54 -6.36
N GLY A 174 -12.18 13.44 -6.20
CA GLY A 174 -12.65 12.60 -7.31
C GLY A 174 -11.59 11.67 -7.91
N GLN A 175 -10.40 11.58 -7.33
CA GLN A 175 -9.37 10.62 -7.71
C GLN A 175 -9.69 9.22 -7.18
N ILE A 176 -9.39 8.17 -7.97
CA ILE A 176 -9.49 6.79 -7.45
C ILE A 176 -8.34 6.56 -6.46
N VAL A 177 -8.70 6.31 -5.21
CA VAL A 177 -7.80 6.02 -4.09
C VAL A 177 -7.44 4.54 -4.08
N VAL A 178 -6.15 4.28 -3.91
CA VAL A 178 -5.54 2.96 -3.84
C VAL A 178 -4.83 2.81 -2.50
N TRP A 179 -5.05 1.67 -1.85
CA TRP A 179 -4.17 1.17 -0.80
C TRP A 179 -3.25 0.08 -1.39
N GLU A 180 -1.95 0.21 -1.14
CA GLU A 180 -0.96 -0.75 -1.63
C GLU A 180 0.21 -0.95 -0.67
N LYS A 181 0.91 -2.06 -0.87
CA LYS A 181 2.30 -2.26 -0.45
C LYS A 181 3.17 -2.23 -1.69
N LYS A 182 4.00 -1.20 -1.90
CA LYS A 182 4.64 -0.98 -3.22
C LYS A 182 5.38 -2.21 -3.74
N ARG A 183 6.29 -2.80 -2.93
CA ARG A 183 7.01 -4.07 -3.15
C ARG A 183 7.56 -4.60 -1.83
N ILE A 184 8.24 -5.76 -1.86
CA ILE A 184 9.09 -6.20 -0.74
C ILE A 184 10.08 -5.09 -0.36
N GLN A 185 10.31 -4.87 0.93
CA GLN A 185 11.16 -3.79 1.44
C GLN A 185 10.74 -2.35 1.06
N LEU A 186 9.57 -2.12 0.46
CA LEU A 186 9.05 -0.78 0.14
C LEU A 186 7.78 -0.47 0.94
N PRO A 187 7.36 0.80 1.12
CA PRO A 187 6.29 1.13 2.06
C PRO A 187 4.88 0.66 1.68
N TYR A 188 4.00 0.56 2.69
CA TYR A 188 2.55 0.71 2.53
C TYR A 188 2.21 2.18 2.24
N ARG A 189 1.21 2.41 1.37
CA ARG A 189 0.84 3.77 0.95
C ARG A 189 -0.65 3.87 0.66
N VAL A 190 -1.18 5.08 0.81
CA VAL A 190 -2.45 5.52 0.24
C VAL A 190 -2.14 6.51 -0.87
N ILE A 191 -2.46 6.15 -2.11
CA ILE A 191 -2.08 6.92 -3.31
C ILE A 191 -3.21 6.93 -4.34
N SER A 192 -3.06 7.70 -5.42
CA SER A 192 -4.01 7.69 -6.53
C SER A 192 -3.71 6.57 -7.53
N LEU A 193 -4.73 6.09 -8.24
CA LEU A 193 -4.58 5.15 -9.35
C LEU A 193 -3.68 5.73 -10.46
N SER A 194 -3.72 7.03 -10.70
CA SER A 194 -2.83 7.74 -11.62
C SER A 194 -1.36 7.57 -11.24
N GLN A 195 -1.05 7.67 -9.95
CA GLN A 195 0.31 7.48 -9.46
C GLN A 195 0.76 6.01 -9.62
N VAL A 196 -0.12 5.04 -9.36
CA VAL A 196 0.17 3.63 -9.63
C VAL A 196 0.46 3.41 -11.12
N TYR A 197 -0.37 3.95 -12.02
CA TYR A 197 -0.14 3.83 -13.46
C TYR A 197 1.23 4.37 -13.88
N GLY A 198 1.63 5.54 -13.37
CA GLY A 198 2.95 6.13 -13.61
C GLY A 198 4.12 5.32 -13.05
N ASP A 199 3.91 4.57 -11.96
CA ASP A 199 4.93 3.70 -11.35
C ASP A 199 5.22 2.44 -12.19
N TYR A 200 4.34 2.06 -13.13
CA TYR A 200 4.44 0.83 -13.93
C TYR A 200 4.33 1.09 -15.45
N PRO A 201 5.24 1.87 -16.06
CA PRO A 201 5.16 2.23 -17.48
C PRO A 201 5.36 1.04 -18.45
N HIS A 202 5.87 -0.08 -17.96
CA HIS A 202 6.10 -1.32 -18.70
C HIS A 202 4.95 -2.33 -18.56
N ALA A 203 3.92 -2.02 -17.79
CA ALA A 203 2.78 -2.90 -17.63
C ALA A 203 1.88 -2.82 -18.86
N HIS A 204 1.61 -3.97 -19.48
CA HIS A 204 0.76 -4.07 -20.66
C HIS A 204 -0.62 -4.63 -20.32
N TYR A 205 -0.73 -5.39 -19.23
CA TYR A 205 -1.96 -6.07 -18.85
C TYR A 205 -2.30 -5.84 -17.39
N TRP A 206 -3.59 -5.69 -17.14
CA TRP A 206 -4.13 -5.38 -15.82
C TRP A 206 -5.27 -6.35 -15.54
N GLY A 207 -5.16 -7.10 -14.44
CA GLY A 207 -6.14 -8.08 -13.99
C GLY A 207 -7.07 -7.47 -12.98
N PHE A 208 -8.38 -7.53 -13.22
CA PHE A 208 -9.39 -6.92 -12.35
C PHE A 208 -10.31 -7.97 -11.75
N ARG A 209 -10.60 -7.82 -10.45
CA ARG A 209 -11.61 -8.63 -9.76
C ARG A 209 -12.11 -7.93 -8.51
N LYS A 210 -13.27 -8.34 -8.02
CA LYS A 210 -13.71 -7.96 -6.67
C LYS A 210 -12.81 -8.61 -5.62
N LEU A 211 -12.67 -7.94 -4.48
CA LEU A 211 -12.09 -8.54 -3.28
C LEU A 211 -12.90 -9.78 -2.90
N ARG A 212 -12.22 -10.90 -2.67
CA ARG A 212 -12.92 -12.15 -2.28
C ARG A 212 -13.44 -12.02 -0.85
N PRO A 213 -14.66 -12.49 -0.58
CA PRO A 213 -15.11 -12.65 0.80
C PRO A 213 -14.18 -13.67 1.49
N SER A 214 -13.90 -13.44 2.77
CA SER A 214 -13.25 -14.47 3.59
C SER A 214 -14.14 -15.70 3.62
N ALA A 215 -13.57 -16.87 3.30
CA ALA A 215 -14.23 -18.15 3.50
C ALA A 215 -14.58 -18.39 4.98
#